data_AF-A0A3N5WCE6-F1
#
_entry.id   AF-A0A3N5WCE6-F1
#
_cell.length_a   1.000
_cell.length_b   1.000
_cell.length_c   1.000
_cell.angle_alpha   90.00
_cell.angle_beta   90.00
_cell.angle_gamma   90.00
#
_symmetry.space_group_name_H-M   'P 1'
#
loop_
_entity.id
_entity.type
_entity.pdbx_description
1 polymer ?
#
loop_
_entity_poly.entity_id
_entity_poly.type
_entity_poly.pdbx_seq_one_letter_code
_entity_poly.pdbx_strand_id
1 'polypeptide(L)'
;MKRADYLLSMIAVVTLLVLMVSPLQGADTGGKWGLGLQGGAYKLVLTDHSDAWTPGWLVNADLKYRVAPRVAIGVEASRMRTYLADLSEDTKMQDGARLSTDNITDGPRQLAYVAGLFAEYRFVEDKAWSPYVVAGPGLYVWEWTDNDGNTLFSDDAALDDPDRVGMSIPKSDLVGDRYELKDQELYAMVGTGVEFYPSDVISVELGAKFRYLTRLLTGFTDDQDIVGSDPGQLDLPKGVAEVYAGLTYRFGGPGCPPSASTASGSPTSGAAPLTVQFDGAVTGGCPEYTYHWDFGDGSSSGDRNPRHTYATEGDYFASMTVTDSKGTASQSGVSITASCPRLSIEASGNPTNGTVPLTVSFQGSADGGCPAITYKWDFGDGGTSSDLNPSHTYQTAGSYTATLTVTDSKAGTGQKAVSISAIEEIEEFVPTPEKPVILRGVNFEYDKAILLQESTQILDRVAASLLIHPDVNIEVGGHCDSDGSDAYNLKLSDRRAKAVRDYLIEKGVPATRLTSRGYGESAPIEDNATADGRAANRRVELKRR
;
A
#
# COMPACT_ATOMS: atom_id res chain seq x y z
N MET A 1 -29.20 56.93 10.68
CA MET A 1 -28.40 56.85 9.44
C MET A 1 -26.93 57.21 9.62
N LYS A 2 -26.54 58.34 10.27
CA LYS A 2 -25.12 58.72 10.47
C LYS A 2 -24.17 57.67 11.08
N ARG A 3 -24.66 56.72 11.89
CA ARG A 3 -23.83 55.64 12.49
C ARG A 3 -23.54 54.46 11.55
N ALA A 4 -24.36 54.22 10.53
CA ALA A 4 -24.15 53.13 9.56
C ALA A 4 -23.07 53.49 8.53
N ASP A 5 -22.99 54.77 8.17
CA ASP A 5 -22.01 55.30 7.22
C ASP A 5 -20.58 55.27 7.80
N TYR A 6 -20.41 55.64 9.08
CA TYR A 6 -19.14 55.45 9.81
C TYR A 6 -18.75 53.98 9.94
N LEU A 7 -19.73 53.08 10.09
CA LEU A 7 -19.49 51.64 10.16
C LEU A 7 -18.97 51.11 8.81
N LEU A 8 -19.51 51.56 7.67
CA LEU A 8 -19.05 51.16 6.34
C LEU A 8 -17.63 51.66 6.04
N SER A 9 -17.33 52.93 6.34
CA SER A 9 -15.98 53.49 6.16
C SER A 9 -14.96 52.83 7.10
N MET A 10 -15.37 52.54 8.34
CA MET A 10 -14.53 51.84 9.31
C MET A 10 -14.34 50.36 8.93
N ILE A 11 -15.36 49.69 8.39
CA ILE A 11 -15.25 48.35 7.81
C ILE A 11 -14.25 48.37 6.64
N ALA A 12 -14.32 49.34 5.73
CA ALA A 12 -13.38 49.44 4.60
C ALA A 12 -11.92 49.63 5.08
N VAL A 13 -11.68 50.52 6.06
CA VAL A 13 -10.35 50.79 6.62
C VAL A 13 -9.83 49.62 7.47
N VAL A 14 -10.70 48.99 8.28
CA VAL A 14 -10.36 47.79 9.07
C VAL A 14 -10.09 46.59 8.17
N THR A 15 -10.83 46.42 7.07
CA THR A 15 -10.57 45.37 6.07
C THR A 15 -9.21 45.59 5.40
N LEU A 16 -8.84 46.85 5.10
CA LEU A 16 -7.52 47.23 4.58
C LEU A 16 -6.39 46.90 5.56
N LEU A 17 -6.57 47.20 6.86
CA LEU A 17 -5.59 46.96 7.92
C LEU A 17 -5.46 45.48 8.29
N VAL A 18 -6.55 44.71 8.31
CA VAL A 18 -6.54 43.27 8.59
C VAL A 18 -5.83 42.49 7.47
N LEU A 19 -5.96 42.94 6.21
CA LEU A 19 -5.27 42.37 5.05
C LEU A 19 -3.77 42.69 5.00
N MET A 20 -3.30 43.80 5.59
CA MET A 20 -1.87 44.11 5.69
C MET A 20 -1.13 43.35 6.80
N VAL A 21 -1.85 42.70 7.73
CA VAL A 21 -1.26 42.05 8.93
C VAL A 21 -1.39 40.51 8.87
N SER A 22 -2.14 39.95 7.92
CA SER A 22 -2.28 38.51 7.77
C SER A 22 -1.18 37.97 6.84
N PRO A 23 -0.47 36.88 7.20
CA PRO A 23 0.58 36.32 6.38
C PRO A 23 -0.05 35.49 5.26
N LEU A 24 -0.68 36.17 4.29
CA LEU A 24 -1.05 35.56 3.03
C LEU A 24 0.23 35.48 2.19
N GLN A 25 0.82 34.29 2.09
CA GLN A 25 1.98 34.01 1.24
C GLN A 25 1.66 34.49 -0.20
N GLY A 26 2.28 35.59 -0.61
CA GLY A 26 2.04 36.21 -1.91
C GLY A 26 2.65 35.37 -3.05
N ALA A 27 1.89 35.16 -4.11
CA ALA A 27 2.43 34.66 -5.38
C ALA A 27 3.10 35.82 -6.13
N ASP A 28 4.30 35.58 -6.69
CA ASP A 28 5.15 36.53 -7.43
C ASP A 28 4.35 37.55 -8.27
N THR A 29 4.65 38.83 -8.02
CA THR A 29 3.90 40.02 -8.43
C THR A 29 4.51 40.73 -9.65
N GLY A 30 5.56 40.20 -10.26
CA GLY A 30 6.19 40.82 -11.44
C GLY A 30 5.32 40.77 -12.72
N GLY A 31 4.76 41.92 -13.14
CA GLY A 31 4.31 42.15 -14.52
C GLY A 31 2.90 41.67 -14.89
N LYS A 32 1.96 41.61 -13.94
CA LYS A 32 0.53 41.31 -14.20
C LYS A 32 -0.26 42.63 -14.35
N TRP A 33 -1.05 42.77 -15.40
CA TRP A 33 -1.88 43.96 -15.66
C TRP A 33 -3.23 43.58 -16.28
N GLY A 34 -4.24 44.44 -16.13
CA GLY A 34 -5.59 44.24 -16.69
C GLY A 34 -6.04 45.44 -17.52
N LEU A 35 -6.68 45.15 -18.66
CA LEU A 35 -7.32 46.14 -19.52
C LEU A 35 -8.73 45.66 -19.87
N GLY A 36 -9.77 46.46 -19.65
CA GLY A 36 -11.16 46.03 -19.86
C GLY A 36 -11.95 47.02 -20.68
N LEU A 37 -12.93 46.49 -21.42
CA LEU A 37 -13.98 47.27 -22.09
C LEU A 37 -15.33 46.74 -21.61
N GLN A 38 -16.16 47.60 -21.06
CA GLN A 38 -17.48 47.28 -20.55
C GLN A 38 -18.52 48.14 -21.29
N GLY A 39 -19.67 47.56 -21.65
CA GLY A 39 -20.73 48.27 -22.33
C GLY A 39 -22.11 47.82 -21.82
N GLY A 40 -23.03 48.73 -21.61
CA GLY A 40 -24.33 48.35 -21.05
C GLY A 40 -25.41 49.41 -21.17
N ALA A 41 -26.63 49.02 -20.82
CA ALA A 41 -27.76 49.93 -20.71
C ALA A 41 -28.04 50.19 -19.23
N TYR A 42 -28.07 51.46 -18.85
CA TYR A 42 -28.35 51.87 -17.48
C TYR A 42 -29.64 52.67 -17.41
N LYS A 43 -30.33 52.50 -16.29
CA LYS A 43 -31.41 53.38 -15.85
C LYS A 43 -30.88 54.25 -14.71
N LEU A 44 -30.87 55.57 -14.89
CA LEU A 44 -30.54 56.51 -13.81
C LEU A 44 -31.84 56.96 -13.14
N VAL A 45 -32.02 56.61 -11.87
CA VAL A 45 -33.17 57.03 -11.06
C VAL A 45 -32.66 57.97 -9.97
N LEU A 46 -33.04 59.25 -10.07
CA LEU A 46 -32.76 60.24 -9.03
C LEU A 46 -33.89 60.21 -8.00
N THR A 47 -33.55 59.89 -6.75
CA THR A 47 -34.53 59.81 -5.66
C THR A 47 -34.09 60.79 -4.60
N ASP A 48 -34.73 61.95 -4.59
CA ASP A 48 -34.35 63.13 -3.81
C ASP A 48 -32.98 63.72 -4.20
N HIS A 49 -32.81 65.03 -3.99
CA HIS A 49 -31.71 65.86 -4.50
C HIS A 49 -30.29 65.51 -3.98
N SER A 50 -30.02 64.26 -3.57
CA SER A 50 -28.72 63.82 -3.05
C SER A 50 -28.34 62.36 -3.35
N ASP A 51 -29.29 61.49 -3.71
CA ASP A 51 -29.03 60.05 -3.90
C ASP A 51 -29.46 59.59 -5.32
N ALA A 52 -28.50 59.06 -6.08
CA ALA A 52 -28.74 58.49 -7.41
C ALA A 52 -28.67 56.96 -7.37
N TRP A 53 -29.75 56.30 -7.78
CA TRP A 53 -29.81 54.84 -7.91
C TRP A 53 -29.71 54.44 -9.37
N THR A 54 -28.81 53.51 -9.70
CA THR A 54 -28.61 53.03 -11.07
C THR A 54 -28.72 51.52 -11.16
N PRO A 55 -29.94 50.95 -11.20
CA PRO A 55 -30.12 49.58 -11.64
C PRO A 55 -29.89 49.50 -13.17
N GLY A 56 -28.99 48.63 -13.62
CA GLY A 56 -28.64 48.52 -15.04
C GLY A 56 -28.24 47.10 -15.44
N TRP A 57 -28.28 46.82 -16.74
CA TRP A 57 -27.78 45.56 -17.31
C TRP A 57 -26.52 45.86 -18.09
N LEU A 58 -25.43 45.18 -17.74
CA LEU A 58 -24.13 45.39 -18.37
C LEU A 58 -23.59 44.13 -18.98
N VAL A 59 -22.96 44.29 -20.13
CA VAL A 59 -22.20 43.23 -20.78
C VAL A 59 -20.74 43.65 -20.75
N ASN A 60 -19.94 42.91 -19.99
CA ASN A 60 -18.54 43.24 -19.75
C ASN A 60 -17.67 42.37 -20.66
N ALA A 61 -16.53 42.88 -21.12
CA ALA A 61 -15.52 42.09 -21.80
C ALA A 61 -14.12 42.55 -21.37
N ASP A 62 -13.52 41.84 -20.41
CA ASP A 62 -12.24 42.22 -19.81
C ASP A 62 -11.06 41.39 -20.34
N LEU A 63 -9.99 42.04 -20.79
CA LEU A 63 -8.74 41.40 -21.22
C LEU A 63 -7.63 41.58 -20.16
N LYS A 64 -7.43 40.57 -19.30
CA LYS A 64 -6.35 40.57 -18.29
C LYS A 64 -5.09 39.83 -18.82
N TYR A 65 -3.89 40.41 -18.72
CA TYR A 65 -2.61 39.85 -19.20
C TYR A 65 -1.87 39.08 -18.10
N ARG A 66 -1.34 37.88 -18.44
CA ARG A 66 -0.71 36.90 -17.52
C ARG A 66 -1.60 36.43 -16.36
N VAL A 67 -2.87 36.82 -16.42
CA VAL A 67 -4.02 36.06 -15.98
C VAL A 67 -4.49 35.31 -17.22
N ALA A 68 -4.99 34.06 -17.13
CA ALA A 68 -5.56 33.39 -18.31
C ALA A 68 -6.51 34.35 -19.06
N PRO A 69 -6.42 34.50 -20.40
CA PRO A 69 -7.33 35.37 -21.15
C PRO A 69 -8.76 34.90 -20.89
N ARG A 70 -9.66 35.83 -20.54
CA ARG A 70 -10.98 35.54 -20.00
C ARG A 70 -12.03 36.37 -20.73
N VAL A 71 -13.20 35.79 -20.97
CA VAL A 71 -14.41 36.52 -21.35
C VAL A 71 -15.41 36.30 -20.21
N ALA A 72 -15.92 37.38 -19.62
CA ALA A 72 -16.94 37.33 -18.57
C ALA A 72 -18.25 37.95 -19.10
N ILE A 73 -19.40 37.57 -18.53
CA ILE A 73 -20.67 38.27 -18.75
C ILE A 73 -21.30 38.43 -17.36
N GLY A 74 -21.62 39.65 -16.94
CA GLY A 74 -22.10 39.93 -15.59
C GLY A 74 -23.42 40.70 -15.54
N VAL A 75 -23.94 40.90 -14.34
CA VAL A 75 -25.01 41.86 -14.05
C VAL A 75 -24.50 42.74 -12.90
N GLU A 76 -24.64 44.05 -13.04
CA GLU A 76 -24.17 45.03 -12.05
C GLU A 76 -25.36 45.76 -11.44
N ALA A 77 -25.31 45.96 -10.12
CA ALA A 77 -26.17 46.90 -9.43
C ALA A 77 -25.30 47.86 -8.61
N SER A 78 -25.29 49.14 -8.96
CA SER A 78 -24.49 50.15 -8.27
C SER A 78 -25.37 51.17 -7.55
N ARG A 79 -24.92 51.58 -6.35
CA ARG A 79 -25.49 52.70 -5.61
C ARG A 79 -24.49 53.85 -5.62
N MET A 80 -24.89 54.99 -6.16
CA MET A 80 -24.07 56.19 -6.17
C MET A 80 -24.59 57.18 -5.14
N ARG A 81 -23.66 57.81 -4.42
CA ARG A 81 -24.00 58.91 -3.52
C ARG A 81 -23.14 60.11 -3.83
N THR A 82 -23.77 61.17 -4.32
CA THR A 82 -23.08 62.39 -4.74
C THR A 82 -22.92 63.32 -3.54
N TYR A 83 -21.74 63.92 -3.40
CA TYR A 83 -21.51 64.99 -2.44
C TYR A 83 -21.03 66.21 -3.23
N LEU A 84 -21.69 67.35 -3.06
CA LEU A 84 -21.25 68.58 -3.71
C LEU A 84 -19.90 68.99 -3.08
N ALA A 85 -18.90 69.29 -3.91
CA ALA A 85 -17.61 69.84 -3.51
C ALA A 85 -17.24 70.92 -4.51
N ASP A 86 -17.11 72.18 -4.07
CA ASP A 86 -16.71 73.29 -4.94
C ASP A 86 -15.27 73.09 -5.43
N LEU A 87 -15.10 73.11 -6.76
CA LEU A 87 -13.83 73.01 -7.47
C LEU A 87 -13.75 74.15 -8.51
N SER A 88 -13.94 75.38 -8.04
CA SER A 88 -13.73 76.60 -8.83
C SER A 88 -12.23 76.85 -9.13
N GLU A 89 -11.96 77.52 -10.27
CA GLU A 89 -10.64 77.69 -10.91
C GLU A 89 -9.57 78.43 -10.08
N ASP A 90 -9.91 79.01 -8.91
CA ASP A 90 -8.96 79.75 -8.07
C ASP A 90 -8.32 78.93 -6.93
N THR A 91 -8.66 77.66 -6.76
CA THR A 91 -7.96 76.78 -5.82
C THR A 91 -6.69 76.21 -6.45
N LYS A 92 -5.60 76.97 -6.42
CA LYS A 92 -4.25 76.39 -6.47
C LYS A 92 -4.20 75.27 -5.44
N MET A 93 -3.79 74.07 -5.85
CA MET A 93 -3.43 72.96 -4.96
C MET A 93 -2.44 73.46 -3.90
N GLN A 94 -2.95 73.95 -2.77
CA GLN A 94 -2.18 74.21 -1.56
C GLN A 94 -2.60 73.16 -0.53
N ASP A 95 -1.58 72.62 0.12
CA ASP A 95 -1.58 71.48 1.02
C ASP A 95 -2.89 71.22 1.77
N GLY A 96 -3.47 70.04 1.50
CA GLY A 96 -4.51 69.44 2.33
C GLY A 96 -5.94 69.70 1.88
N ALA A 97 -6.35 69.09 0.76
CA ALA A 97 -7.76 68.84 0.51
C ALA A 97 -8.34 68.02 1.68
N ARG A 98 -9.12 68.66 2.55
CA ARG A 98 -9.88 68.02 3.62
C ARG A 98 -11.32 67.82 3.16
N LEU A 99 -11.94 66.69 3.53
CA LEU A 99 -13.39 66.54 3.46
C LEU A 99 -14.04 67.67 4.27
N SER A 100 -14.77 68.55 3.58
CA SER A 100 -15.61 69.58 4.20
C SER A 100 -17.06 69.08 4.28
N THR A 101 -17.76 69.39 5.37
CA THR A 101 -19.20 69.10 5.56
C THR A 101 -20.02 70.38 5.68
N ASP A 102 -19.46 71.54 5.34
CA ASP A 102 -20.19 72.81 5.41
C ASP A 102 -20.94 73.09 4.11
N ASN A 103 -22.12 73.71 4.22
CA ASN A 103 -23.03 74.01 3.12
C ASN A 103 -22.30 74.76 1.99
N ILE A 104 -22.14 74.08 0.85
CA ILE A 104 -21.49 74.60 -0.33
C ILE A 104 -22.54 75.29 -1.20
N THR A 105 -22.28 76.54 -1.54
CA THR A 105 -23.04 77.37 -2.47
C THR A 105 -22.14 77.57 -3.69
N ASP A 106 -22.62 77.09 -4.83
CA ASP A 106 -22.11 77.25 -6.21
C ASP A 106 -20.83 76.52 -6.66
N GLY A 107 -20.93 75.83 -7.81
CA GLY A 107 -19.84 75.19 -8.54
C GLY A 107 -20.30 74.13 -9.57
N PRO A 108 -19.79 74.12 -10.83
CA PRO A 108 -20.24 73.20 -11.90
C PRO A 108 -19.58 71.80 -11.88
N ARG A 109 -18.85 71.42 -10.82
CA ARG A 109 -18.11 70.16 -10.73
C ARG A 109 -18.49 69.42 -9.44
N GLN A 110 -18.75 68.11 -9.49
CA GLN A 110 -19.20 67.33 -8.33
C GLN A 110 -18.29 66.14 -7.99
N LEU A 111 -18.02 65.93 -6.70
CA LEU A 111 -17.24 64.78 -6.22
C LEU A 111 -18.19 63.72 -5.65
N ALA A 112 -18.32 62.56 -6.28
CA ALA A 112 -19.22 61.52 -5.78
C ALA A 112 -18.47 60.33 -5.19
N TYR A 113 -19.11 59.67 -4.22
CA TYR A 113 -18.67 58.37 -3.74
C TYR A 113 -19.55 57.29 -4.36
N VAL A 114 -18.91 56.31 -5.00
CA VAL A 114 -19.61 55.21 -5.65
C VAL A 114 -19.28 53.91 -4.94
N ALA A 115 -20.32 53.22 -4.49
CA ALA A 115 -20.22 51.87 -3.94
C ALA A 115 -21.09 50.94 -4.78
N GLY A 116 -20.47 49.99 -5.47
CA GLY A 116 -21.16 49.03 -6.34
C GLY A 116 -20.98 47.59 -5.88
N LEU A 117 -22.02 46.79 -6.08
CA LEU A 117 -21.95 45.34 -5.93
C LEU A 117 -22.18 44.70 -7.31
N PHE A 118 -21.27 43.83 -7.72
CA PHE A 118 -21.23 43.25 -9.05
C PHE A 118 -21.25 41.73 -8.93
N ALA A 119 -22.09 41.07 -9.72
CA ALA A 119 -22.09 39.61 -9.80
C ALA A 119 -21.81 39.19 -11.24
N GLU A 120 -20.73 38.43 -11.44
CA GLU A 120 -20.28 38.06 -12.79
C GLU A 120 -20.34 36.54 -12.99
N TYR A 121 -20.87 36.14 -14.16
CA TYR A 121 -20.74 34.79 -14.67
C TYR A 121 -19.55 34.72 -15.61
N ARG A 122 -18.67 33.72 -15.44
CA ARG A 122 -17.38 33.68 -16.14
C ARG A 122 -17.28 32.45 -17.03
N PHE A 123 -16.86 32.66 -18.28
CA PHE A 123 -16.55 31.56 -19.20
C PHE A 123 -15.09 31.16 -19.00
N VAL A 124 -14.88 30.22 -18.07
CA VAL A 124 -13.63 29.49 -17.86
C VAL A 124 -13.97 27.99 -18.02
N GLU A 125 -12.98 27.13 -18.28
CA GLU A 125 -13.17 25.67 -18.40
C GLU A 125 -13.98 25.06 -17.22
N ASP A 126 -13.96 25.72 -16.06
CA ASP A 126 -14.57 25.23 -14.81
C ASP A 126 -15.96 25.83 -14.47
N LYS A 127 -16.54 26.69 -15.32
CA LYS A 127 -17.91 27.26 -15.18
C LYS A 127 -18.28 27.87 -13.81
N ALA A 128 -17.34 28.49 -13.11
CA ALA A 128 -17.56 29.02 -11.76
C ALA A 128 -18.19 30.43 -11.73
N TRP A 129 -19.05 30.68 -10.72
CA TRP A 129 -19.56 32.02 -10.36
C TRP A 129 -18.56 32.75 -9.47
N SER A 130 -18.39 34.06 -9.65
CA SER A 130 -17.51 34.90 -8.83
C SER A 130 -18.18 36.24 -8.52
N PRO A 131 -18.54 36.51 -7.24
CA PRO A 131 -18.98 37.84 -6.85
C PRO A 131 -17.78 38.81 -6.81
N TYR A 132 -18.01 40.03 -7.28
CA TYR A 132 -17.03 41.11 -7.32
C TYR A 132 -17.58 42.36 -6.64
N VAL A 133 -16.84 42.92 -5.70
CA VAL A 133 -17.25 44.15 -5.01
C VAL A 133 -16.27 45.25 -5.36
N VAL A 134 -16.77 46.39 -5.84
CA VAL A 134 -15.95 47.59 -6.06
C VAL A 134 -16.48 48.73 -5.24
N ALA A 135 -15.59 49.35 -4.48
CA ALA A 135 -15.86 50.61 -3.80
C ALA A 135 -14.74 51.59 -4.11
N GLY A 136 -15.10 52.83 -4.42
CA GLY A 136 -14.11 53.85 -4.75
C GLY A 136 -14.69 55.26 -4.80
N PRO A 137 -13.86 56.28 -4.50
CA PRO A 137 -14.20 57.66 -4.85
C PRO A 137 -14.08 57.88 -6.36
N GLY A 138 -14.89 58.79 -6.91
CA GLY A 138 -14.74 59.26 -8.29
C GLY A 138 -15.23 60.68 -8.51
N LEU A 139 -14.78 61.30 -9.59
CA LEU A 139 -15.10 62.69 -9.92
C LEU A 139 -16.08 62.76 -11.08
N TYR A 140 -17.28 63.29 -10.85
CA TYR A 140 -18.30 63.51 -11.86
C TYR A 140 -18.30 64.95 -12.34
N VAL A 141 -18.23 65.12 -13.65
CA VAL A 141 -18.36 66.43 -14.28
C VAL A 141 -19.58 66.38 -15.19
N TRP A 142 -20.57 67.21 -14.90
CA TRP A 142 -21.73 67.39 -15.76
C TRP A 142 -22.08 68.86 -15.88
N GLU A 143 -22.76 69.19 -16.98
CA GLU A 143 -23.15 70.55 -17.34
C GLU A 143 -24.64 70.55 -17.69
N TRP A 144 -25.41 71.47 -17.10
CA TRP A 144 -26.81 71.66 -17.43
C TRP A 144 -26.92 72.70 -18.53
N THR A 145 -27.71 72.38 -19.57
CA THR A 145 -28.04 73.35 -20.61
C THR A 145 -29.55 73.53 -20.74
N ASP A 146 -29.95 74.73 -21.15
CA ASP A 146 -31.30 74.97 -21.66
C ASP A 146 -31.51 74.30 -23.04
N ASN A 147 -32.75 74.34 -23.55
CA ASN A 147 -33.11 73.79 -24.86
C ASN A 147 -32.39 74.46 -26.05
N ASP A 148 -31.74 75.60 -25.84
CA ASP A 148 -31.00 76.35 -26.85
C ASP A 148 -29.48 76.05 -26.79
N GLY A 149 -29.05 75.19 -25.86
CA GLY A 149 -27.68 74.72 -25.72
C GLY A 149 -26.76 75.66 -24.95
N ASN A 150 -27.30 76.66 -24.25
CA ASN A 150 -26.54 77.54 -23.37
C ASN A 150 -26.28 76.86 -22.03
N THR A 151 -25.06 76.95 -21.54
CA THR A 151 -24.68 76.46 -20.21
C THR A 151 -25.36 77.31 -19.14
N LEU A 152 -26.11 76.65 -18.26
CA LEU A 152 -26.64 77.27 -17.05
C LEU A 152 -25.49 77.43 -16.04
N PHE A 153 -24.81 78.57 -16.09
CA PHE A 153 -24.06 79.07 -14.94
C PHE A 153 -25.03 79.87 -14.08
N SER A 154 -25.12 79.56 -12.78
CA SER A 154 -25.86 80.37 -11.82
C SER A 154 -25.07 81.65 -11.52
N ASP A 155 -24.99 82.54 -12.50
CA ASP A 155 -24.61 83.94 -12.26
C ASP A 155 -25.79 84.85 -12.60
N ASP A 156 -27.01 84.36 -12.34
CA ASP A 156 -28.19 85.19 -12.38
C ASP A 156 -28.24 86.00 -11.08
N ALA A 157 -27.94 87.29 -11.19
CA ALA A 157 -27.93 88.26 -10.10
C ALA A 157 -29.29 88.39 -9.35
N ALA A 158 -30.30 87.61 -9.74
CA ALA A 158 -31.57 87.46 -9.06
C ALA A 158 -31.55 86.50 -7.84
N LEU A 159 -30.49 85.71 -7.65
CA LEU A 159 -30.34 84.78 -6.52
C LEU A 159 -29.59 85.36 -5.30
N ASP A 160 -28.95 86.53 -5.46
CA ASP A 160 -28.13 87.17 -4.42
C ASP A 160 -28.90 88.31 -3.70
N ASP A 161 -30.16 88.03 -3.31
CA ASP A 161 -30.95 88.91 -2.45
C ASP A 161 -30.73 88.54 -0.97
N PRO A 162 -29.99 89.35 -0.18
CA PRO A 162 -29.65 89.02 1.20
C PRO A 162 -30.86 89.01 2.15
N ASP A 163 -32.05 89.45 1.71
CA ASP A 163 -33.26 89.48 2.53
C ASP A 163 -34.15 88.23 2.38
N ARG A 164 -33.80 87.25 1.52
CA ARG A 164 -34.53 85.98 1.41
C ARG A 164 -34.02 84.91 2.38
N VAL A 165 -34.42 85.03 3.65
CA VAL A 165 -34.25 83.97 4.65
C VAL A 165 -35.26 82.84 4.39
N GLY A 166 -34.83 81.83 3.64
CA GLY A 166 -35.59 80.58 3.45
C GLY A 166 -35.36 79.96 2.08
N MET A 167 -34.45 78.99 2.00
CA MET A 167 -34.25 78.17 0.80
C MET A 167 -35.52 77.39 0.46
N SER A 168 -36.22 77.84 -0.57
CA SER A 168 -37.03 76.98 -1.43
C SER A 168 -36.87 77.50 -2.85
N ILE A 169 -36.18 76.74 -3.70
CA ILE A 169 -36.27 76.91 -5.14
C ILE A 169 -37.77 76.84 -5.47
N PRO A 170 -38.36 77.83 -6.15
CA PRO A 170 -39.77 77.81 -6.47
C PRO A 170 -40.09 76.54 -7.26
N LYS A 171 -40.97 75.71 -6.71
CA LYS A 171 -41.50 74.48 -7.35
C LYS A 171 -42.19 74.73 -8.70
N SER A 172 -42.34 76.00 -9.10
CA SER A 172 -43.08 76.46 -10.27
C SER A 172 -42.23 76.61 -11.55
N ASP A 173 -40.89 76.66 -11.49
CA ASP A 173 -40.04 76.72 -12.69
C ASP A 173 -39.55 75.33 -13.16
N LEU A 174 -40.03 74.27 -12.51
CA LEU A 174 -39.84 72.87 -12.96
C LEU A 174 -41.05 72.34 -13.74
N VAL A 175 -42.06 73.18 -13.99
CA VAL A 175 -43.26 72.80 -14.74
C VAL A 175 -43.30 73.64 -16.01
N GLY A 176 -42.54 73.22 -17.03
CA GLY A 176 -42.71 73.76 -18.37
C GLY A 176 -41.49 73.64 -19.27
N ASP A 177 -40.31 73.96 -18.76
CA ASP A 177 -39.10 73.97 -19.57
C ASP A 177 -38.31 72.68 -19.38
N ARG A 178 -38.13 71.94 -20.49
CA ARG A 178 -37.32 70.73 -20.54
C ARG A 178 -35.86 71.15 -20.37
N TYR A 179 -35.19 70.63 -19.35
CA TYR A 179 -33.75 70.76 -19.18
C TYR A 179 -33.10 69.50 -19.72
N GLU A 180 -32.22 69.63 -20.72
CA GLU A 180 -31.42 68.50 -21.21
C GLU A 180 -30.04 68.53 -20.56
N LEU A 181 -29.64 67.40 -19.97
CA LEU A 181 -28.25 67.17 -19.58
C LEU A 181 -27.40 67.16 -20.86
N LYS A 182 -26.45 68.09 -21.01
CA LYS A 182 -25.64 68.16 -22.24
C LYS A 182 -24.69 66.97 -22.32
N ASP A 183 -24.65 66.36 -23.50
CA ASP A 183 -23.78 65.24 -23.84
C ASP A 183 -22.29 65.66 -23.77
N GLN A 184 -21.59 65.26 -22.71
CA GLN A 184 -20.23 64.70 -22.70
C GLN A 184 -19.76 64.51 -21.25
N GLU A 185 -20.23 63.43 -20.64
CA GLU A 185 -19.89 63.09 -19.26
C GLU A 185 -18.63 62.21 -19.28
N LEU A 186 -17.47 62.82 -19.03
CA LEU A 186 -16.24 62.10 -18.73
C LEU A 186 -16.13 61.93 -17.22
N TYR A 187 -16.16 60.70 -16.76
CA TYR A 187 -16.01 60.37 -15.36
C TYR A 187 -14.82 59.42 -15.16
N ALA A 188 -13.97 59.76 -14.19
CA ALA A 188 -12.81 58.98 -13.79
C ALA A 188 -12.99 58.46 -12.36
N MET A 189 -13.07 57.13 -12.19
CA MET A 189 -12.94 56.48 -10.87
C MET A 189 -11.49 56.20 -10.59
N VAL A 190 -11.08 56.31 -9.32
CA VAL A 190 -9.98 55.51 -8.80
C VAL A 190 -10.58 54.60 -7.74
N GLY A 191 -10.76 53.33 -8.07
CA GLY A 191 -11.48 52.37 -7.22
C GLY A 191 -10.64 51.21 -6.77
N THR A 192 -11.01 50.64 -5.63
CA THR A 192 -10.49 49.36 -5.16
C THR A 192 -11.56 48.29 -5.32
N GLY A 193 -11.27 47.25 -6.10
CA GLY A 193 -12.14 46.09 -6.25
C GLY A 193 -11.61 44.90 -5.46
N VAL A 194 -12.48 44.11 -4.85
CA VAL A 194 -12.14 42.80 -4.26
C VAL A 194 -12.96 41.73 -4.96
N GLU A 195 -12.28 40.81 -5.64
CA GLU A 195 -12.90 39.60 -6.20
C GLU A 195 -12.62 38.41 -5.27
N PHE A 196 -13.68 37.66 -4.96
CA PHE A 196 -13.57 36.39 -4.25
C PHE A 196 -13.68 35.25 -5.26
N TYR A 197 -12.72 34.33 -5.19
CA TYR A 197 -12.77 33.09 -5.95
C TYR A 197 -13.11 31.93 -5.01
N PRO A 198 -13.88 30.93 -5.47
CA PRO A 198 -14.09 29.67 -4.74
C PRO A 198 -12.80 28.87 -4.45
N SER A 199 -11.65 29.29 -4.99
CA SER A 199 -10.37 28.58 -4.95
C SER A 199 -9.37 29.15 -3.92
N ASP A 200 -9.85 29.73 -2.80
CA ASP A 200 -9.04 30.38 -1.76
C ASP A 200 -8.14 31.55 -2.25
N VAL A 201 -8.47 32.10 -3.41
CA VAL A 201 -7.76 33.25 -4.00
C VAL A 201 -8.61 34.51 -3.78
N ILE A 202 -7.97 35.56 -3.29
CA ILE A 202 -8.53 36.91 -3.23
C ILE A 202 -7.77 37.74 -4.27
N SER A 203 -8.47 38.50 -5.12
CA SER A 203 -7.80 39.51 -5.94
C SER A 203 -8.24 40.91 -5.60
N VAL A 204 -7.28 41.81 -5.46
CA VAL A 204 -7.51 43.24 -5.28
C VAL A 204 -7.19 43.96 -6.58
N GLU A 205 -8.12 44.77 -7.07
CA GLU A 205 -7.96 45.56 -8.27
C GLU A 205 -7.76 47.03 -7.90
N LEU A 206 -6.69 47.64 -8.40
CA LEU A 206 -6.42 49.08 -8.29
C LEU A 206 -6.35 49.65 -9.70
N GLY A 207 -7.33 50.47 -10.09
CA GLY A 207 -7.33 51.02 -11.44
C GLY A 207 -8.19 52.24 -11.63
N ALA A 208 -7.98 52.87 -12.78
CA ALA A 208 -8.77 53.97 -13.27
C ALA A 208 -9.86 53.45 -14.21
N LYS A 209 -11.11 53.78 -13.92
CA LYS A 209 -12.25 53.49 -14.81
C LYS A 209 -12.70 54.79 -15.45
N PHE A 210 -12.73 54.81 -16.78
CA PHE A 210 -13.24 55.89 -17.59
C PHE A 210 -14.60 55.50 -18.13
N ARG A 211 -15.65 56.19 -17.71
CA ARG A 211 -17.01 55.93 -18.18
C ARG A 211 -17.46 57.06 -19.09
N TYR A 212 -18.00 56.69 -20.24
CA TYR A 212 -18.60 57.58 -21.23
C TYR A 212 -20.06 57.19 -21.44
N LEU A 213 -20.97 58.09 -21.05
CA LEU A 213 -22.40 57.92 -21.28
C LEU A 213 -22.74 58.38 -22.70
N THR A 214 -23.48 57.55 -23.41
CA THR A 214 -23.89 57.73 -24.81
C THR A 214 -25.41 57.70 -24.93
N ARG A 215 -25.94 58.33 -25.98
CA ARG A 215 -27.33 58.17 -26.44
C ARG A 215 -27.53 56.92 -27.32
N LEU A 216 -26.85 55.80 -27.05
CA LEU A 216 -26.88 54.63 -27.96
C LEU A 216 -28.27 53.96 -28.12
N LEU A 217 -29.27 54.32 -27.32
CA LEU A 217 -30.65 53.82 -27.42
C LEU A 217 -31.62 54.97 -27.74
N THR A 218 -31.50 55.58 -28.91
CA THR A 218 -32.53 56.50 -29.41
C THR A 218 -33.71 55.70 -29.93
N GLY A 219 -34.84 55.72 -29.22
CA GLY A 219 -36.07 55.05 -29.66
C GLY A 219 -37.21 55.00 -28.65
N PHE A 220 -36.98 55.38 -27.38
CA PHE A 220 -38.07 55.49 -26.41
C PHE A 220 -38.64 56.90 -26.45
N THR A 221 -39.76 57.05 -27.15
CA THR A 221 -40.64 58.21 -27.01
C THR A 221 -41.61 57.93 -25.88
N ASP A 222 -41.56 58.80 -24.87
CA ASP A 222 -42.59 59.05 -23.85
C ASP A 222 -42.54 58.23 -22.55
N ASP A 223 -42.85 58.97 -21.48
CA ASP A 223 -42.64 58.76 -20.05
C ASP A 223 -43.68 57.79 -19.42
N GLN A 224 -44.12 56.79 -20.19
CA GLN A 224 -45.24 55.92 -19.80
C GLN A 224 -44.98 54.41 -19.92
N ASP A 225 -43.89 53.97 -20.57
CA ASP A 225 -43.71 52.55 -20.91
C ASP A 225 -42.85 51.73 -19.93
N ILE A 226 -42.60 52.24 -18.72
CA ILE A 226 -42.07 51.42 -17.61
C ILE A 226 -43.05 51.46 -16.45
N VAL A 227 -43.79 50.37 -16.25
CA VAL A 227 -44.75 50.20 -15.17
C VAL A 227 -44.05 50.33 -13.80
N GLY A 228 -44.27 51.44 -13.09
CA GLY A 228 -43.97 51.56 -11.64
C GLY A 228 -43.14 52.77 -11.15
N SER A 229 -42.89 53.81 -11.94
CA SER A 229 -42.23 55.04 -11.44
C SER A 229 -43.22 56.05 -10.86
N ASP A 230 -42.86 56.66 -9.72
CA ASP A 230 -43.63 57.75 -9.09
C ASP A 230 -43.52 59.07 -9.90
N PRO A 231 -44.54 59.95 -9.88
CA PRO A 231 -44.51 61.20 -10.64
C PRO A 231 -43.38 62.13 -10.15
N GLY A 232 -42.42 62.45 -11.03
CA GLY A 232 -41.30 63.37 -10.73
C GLY A 232 -39.90 62.76 -10.89
N GLN A 233 -39.79 61.51 -11.34
CA GLN A 233 -38.50 60.89 -11.67
C GLN A 233 -38.15 61.13 -13.14
N LEU A 234 -36.96 61.70 -13.41
CA LEU A 234 -36.42 61.85 -14.75
C LEU A 234 -35.85 60.50 -15.22
N ASP A 235 -36.56 59.80 -16.10
CA ASP A 235 -36.19 58.47 -16.59
C ASP A 235 -35.47 58.56 -17.94
N LEU A 236 -34.13 58.47 -17.93
CA LEU A 236 -33.33 58.47 -19.17
C LEU A 236 -32.64 57.12 -19.36
N PRO A 237 -33.06 56.28 -20.34
CA PRO A 237 -32.26 55.13 -20.75
C PRO A 237 -31.01 55.64 -21.49
N LYS A 238 -29.84 55.57 -20.84
CA LYS A 238 -28.55 55.87 -21.46
C LYS A 238 -27.80 54.57 -21.75
N GLY A 239 -27.15 54.51 -22.91
CA GLY A 239 -26.15 53.50 -23.22
C GLY A 239 -24.82 53.95 -22.62
N VAL A 240 -24.05 53.05 -22.03
CA VAL A 240 -22.75 53.39 -21.42
C VAL A 240 -21.67 52.59 -22.11
N ALA A 241 -20.60 53.29 -22.48
CA ALA A 241 -19.32 52.71 -22.82
C ALA A 241 -18.34 53.00 -21.68
N GLU A 242 -17.76 51.96 -21.09
CA GLU A 242 -16.77 52.04 -20.04
C GLU A 242 -15.46 51.44 -20.52
N VAL A 243 -14.37 52.18 -20.32
CA VAL A 243 -13.01 51.74 -20.56
C VAL A 243 -12.29 51.68 -19.22
N TYR A 244 -11.69 50.54 -18.92
CA TYR A 244 -11.00 50.30 -17.66
C TYR A 244 -9.52 50.00 -17.92
N ALA A 245 -8.64 50.63 -17.13
CA ALA A 245 -7.23 50.28 -17.05
C ALA A 245 -6.79 50.18 -15.58
N GLY A 246 -6.18 49.06 -15.19
CA GLY A 246 -5.73 48.90 -13.82
C GLY A 246 -4.79 47.73 -13.57
N LEU A 247 -4.25 47.70 -12.37
CA LEU A 247 -3.36 46.67 -11.87
C LEU A 247 -4.14 45.73 -10.94
N THR A 248 -4.05 44.43 -11.19
CA THR A 248 -4.69 43.40 -10.37
C THR A 248 -3.64 42.68 -9.53
N TYR A 249 -3.82 42.73 -8.22
CA TYR A 249 -3.06 41.98 -7.21
C TYR A 249 -3.81 40.70 -6.84
N ARG A 250 -3.10 39.59 -6.63
CA ARG A 250 -3.67 38.33 -6.19
C ARG A 250 -3.00 37.83 -4.94
N PHE A 251 -3.81 37.36 -4.01
CA PHE A 251 -3.41 36.80 -2.73
C PHE A 251 -4.01 35.39 -2.63
N GLY A 252 -3.23 34.43 -2.16
CA GLY A 252 -3.58 33.01 -2.26
C GLY A 252 -3.12 32.38 -3.59
N GLY A 253 -2.68 31.13 -3.51
CA GLY A 253 -2.32 30.28 -4.65
C GLY A 253 -3.33 29.15 -4.81
N PRO A 254 -3.32 28.42 -5.94
CA PRO A 254 -4.12 27.21 -6.04
C PRO A 254 -3.79 26.30 -4.85
N GLY A 255 -4.81 25.93 -4.08
CA GLY A 255 -4.67 24.87 -3.08
C GLY A 255 -4.02 23.65 -3.73
N CYS A 256 -3.23 22.91 -2.96
CA CYS A 256 -2.54 21.78 -3.55
C CYS A 256 -3.56 20.76 -4.07
N PRO A 257 -3.29 20.15 -5.23
CA PRO A 257 -4.15 19.09 -5.76
C PRO A 257 -4.31 17.97 -4.72
N PRO A 258 -5.42 17.21 -4.73
CA PRO A 258 -5.61 16.09 -3.81
C PRO A 258 -4.40 15.15 -3.83
N SER A 259 -3.86 14.85 -2.65
CA SER A 259 -2.73 13.92 -2.53
C SER A 259 -3.23 12.48 -2.60
N ALA A 260 -2.62 11.67 -3.46
CA ALA A 260 -2.80 10.22 -3.47
C ALA A 260 -1.43 9.54 -3.38
N SER A 261 -1.32 8.53 -2.53
CA SER A 261 -0.13 7.71 -2.36
C SER A 261 -0.35 6.31 -2.92
N THR A 262 0.70 5.68 -3.45
CA THR A 262 0.69 4.27 -3.86
C THR A 262 1.91 3.58 -3.28
N ALA A 263 1.68 2.50 -2.54
CA ALA A 263 2.71 1.62 -2.00
C ALA A 263 2.79 0.36 -2.84
N SER A 264 4.01 -0.11 -3.11
CA SER A 264 4.25 -1.41 -3.72
C SER A 264 5.48 -2.07 -3.12
N GLY A 265 5.59 -3.39 -3.28
CA GLY A 265 6.72 -4.17 -2.79
C GLY A 265 7.03 -5.33 -3.73
N SER A 266 8.31 -5.70 -3.84
CA SER A 266 8.74 -6.86 -4.61
C SER A 266 9.92 -7.58 -3.93
N PRO A 267 9.87 -8.91 -3.76
CA PRO A 267 8.70 -9.79 -3.95
C PRO A 267 7.61 -9.57 -2.88
N THR A 268 6.35 -9.97 -3.16
CA THR A 268 5.26 -9.94 -2.16
C THR A 268 5.08 -11.27 -1.42
N SER A 269 5.78 -12.33 -1.84
CA SER A 269 5.78 -13.60 -1.13
C SER A 269 7.09 -14.38 -1.34
N GLY A 270 7.43 -15.22 -0.37
CA GLY A 270 8.63 -16.05 -0.39
C GLY A 270 8.98 -16.60 0.99
N ALA A 271 9.99 -17.48 1.07
CA ALA A 271 10.40 -18.05 2.36
C ALA A 271 11.11 -17.02 3.25
N ALA A 272 10.87 -17.07 4.55
CA ALA A 272 11.63 -16.30 5.54
C ALA A 272 13.10 -16.80 5.60
N PRO A 273 14.10 -15.90 5.81
CA PRO A 273 13.97 -14.46 5.86
C PRO A 273 13.68 -13.87 4.46
N LEU A 274 12.60 -13.08 4.35
CA LEU A 274 12.12 -12.52 3.09
C LEU A 274 12.51 -11.04 3.01
N THR A 275 13.47 -10.71 2.15
CA THR A 275 13.84 -9.31 1.88
C THR A 275 12.99 -8.74 0.76
N VAL A 276 12.25 -7.67 1.05
CA VAL A 276 11.37 -6.94 0.13
C VAL A 276 11.93 -5.55 -0.15
N GLN A 277 11.96 -5.17 -1.43
CA GLN A 277 12.18 -3.79 -1.84
C GLN A 277 10.84 -3.10 -1.98
N PHE A 278 10.64 -2.00 -1.25
CA PHE A 278 9.44 -1.19 -1.33
C PHE A 278 9.64 0.02 -2.25
N ASP A 279 8.57 0.43 -2.91
CA ASP A 279 8.51 1.67 -3.69
C ASP A 279 7.29 2.49 -3.29
N GLY A 280 7.54 3.76 -2.95
CA GLY A 280 6.54 4.75 -2.60
C GLY A 280 6.37 5.80 -3.69
N ALA A 281 5.16 5.92 -4.22
CA ALA A 281 4.77 6.96 -5.16
C ALA A 281 3.74 7.91 -4.54
N VAL A 282 3.81 9.19 -4.91
CA VAL A 282 2.83 10.22 -4.55
C VAL A 282 2.44 11.02 -5.80
N THR A 283 1.16 11.32 -5.94
CA THR A 283 0.62 12.24 -6.94
C THR A 283 -0.20 13.33 -6.26
N GLY A 284 -0.10 14.56 -6.75
CA GLY A 284 -0.72 15.72 -6.11
C GLY A 284 -0.08 16.12 -4.78
N GLY A 285 -0.78 16.88 -3.93
CA GLY A 285 -0.27 17.40 -2.65
C GLY A 285 0.72 18.57 -2.78
N CYS A 286 1.16 19.10 -1.63
CA CYS A 286 2.15 20.17 -1.55
C CYS A 286 3.56 19.61 -1.25
N PRO A 287 4.53 19.67 -2.17
CA PRO A 287 5.93 19.40 -1.83
C PRO A 287 6.45 20.35 -0.73
N GLU A 288 7.43 19.98 0.09
CA GLU A 288 8.12 18.68 0.17
C GLU A 288 7.30 17.61 0.92
N TYR A 289 7.63 16.33 0.72
CA TYR A 289 6.93 15.19 1.33
C TYR A 289 7.80 14.49 2.37
N THR A 290 7.18 14.06 3.47
CA THR A 290 7.77 13.17 4.48
C THR A 290 7.13 11.79 4.36
N TYR A 291 7.94 10.74 4.40
CA TYR A 291 7.51 9.35 4.29
C TYR A 291 7.61 8.65 5.64
N HIS A 292 6.67 7.76 5.92
CA HIS A 292 6.71 6.84 7.05
C HIS A 292 6.17 5.48 6.62
N TRP A 293 7.01 4.45 6.73
CA TRP A 293 6.63 3.06 6.51
C TRP A 293 6.50 2.35 7.86
N ASP A 294 5.40 1.64 8.06
CA ASP A 294 5.22 0.62 9.09
C ASP A 294 5.16 -0.73 8.38
N PHE A 295 6.09 -1.63 8.69
CA PHE A 295 6.19 -2.93 8.00
C PHE A 295 5.24 -3.99 8.55
N GLY A 296 4.52 -3.72 9.64
CA GLY A 296 3.58 -4.65 10.27
C GLY A 296 4.22 -5.70 11.17
N ASP A 297 5.55 -5.68 11.33
CA ASP A 297 6.33 -6.55 12.24
C ASP A 297 6.92 -5.79 13.44
N GLY A 298 6.48 -4.53 13.64
CA GLY A 298 6.97 -3.61 14.68
C GLY A 298 8.17 -2.76 14.26
N SER A 299 8.70 -2.94 13.05
CA SER A 299 9.74 -2.07 12.48
C SER A 299 9.18 -1.01 11.53
N SER A 300 9.96 0.06 11.30
CA SER A 300 9.55 1.19 10.47
C SER A 300 10.73 1.83 9.72
N SER A 301 10.43 2.68 8.72
CA SER A 301 11.42 3.49 8.00
C SER A 301 10.87 4.87 7.63
N GLY A 302 11.77 5.86 7.51
CA GLY A 302 11.47 7.20 6.98
C GLY A 302 11.87 7.38 5.50
N ASP A 303 12.48 6.38 4.88
CA ASP A 303 12.90 6.46 3.48
C ASP A 303 11.68 6.33 2.54
N ARG A 304 11.78 6.95 1.35
CA ARG A 304 10.76 6.79 0.32
C ARG A 304 10.66 5.34 -0.19
N ASN A 305 11.82 4.73 -0.47
CA ASN A 305 11.95 3.40 -1.09
C ASN A 305 12.81 2.46 -0.20
N PRO A 306 12.35 2.09 1.00
CA PRO A 306 13.14 1.29 1.93
C PRO A 306 13.28 -0.16 1.45
N ARG A 307 14.32 -0.83 1.97
CA ARG A 307 14.50 -2.27 1.87
C ARG A 307 14.32 -2.87 3.26
N HIS A 308 13.42 -3.83 3.40
CA HIS A 308 13.11 -4.45 4.69
C HIS A 308 13.17 -5.98 4.61
N THR A 309 13.51 -6.65 5.72
CA THR A 309 13.61 -8.11 5.78
C THR A 309 12.73 -8.67 6.88
N TYR A 310 11.72 -9.44 6.49
CA TYR A 310 10.86 -10.18 7.41
C TYR A 310 11.57 -11.46 7.85
N ALA A 311 12.04 -11.49 9.10
CA ALA A 311 12.87 -12.57 9.62
C ALA A 311 12.08 -13.86 9.92
N THR A 312 10.81 -13.73 10.29
CA THR A 312 9.91 -14.84 10.66
C THR A 312 8.82 -15.01 9.63
N GLU A 313 8.32 -16.24 9.48
CA GLU A 313 7.13 -16.52 8.70
C GLU A 313 5.93 -15.74 9.25
N GLY A 314 5.04 -15.30 8.36
CA GLY A 314 3.89 -14.50 8.73
C GLY A 314 3.28 -13.78 7.53
N ASP A 315 2.04 -13.35 7.72
CA ASP A 315 1.38 -12.41 6.82
C ASP A 315 1.49 -11.02 7.44
N TYR A 316 2.17 -10.13 6.73
CA TYR A 316 2.43 -8.76 7.16
C TYR A 316 1.70 -7.79 6.25
N PHE A 317 1.27 -6.66 6.82
CA PHE A 317 0.68 -5.56 6.06
C PHE A 317 1.58 -4.34 6.18
N ALA A 318 2.36 -4.08 5.13
CA ALA A 318 3.23 -2.90 5.09
C ALA A 318 2.41 -1.68 4.67
N SER A 319 2.41 -0.64 5.50
CA SER A 319 1.67 0.60 5.30
C SER A 319 2.62 1.78 5.14
N MET A 320 2.41 2.58 4.10
CA MET A 320 3.11 3.83 3.85
C MET A 320 2.17 4.99 4.12
N THR A 321 2.59 5.93 4.95
CA THR A 321 1.99 7.23 5.13
C THR A 321 2.90 8.31 4.54
N VAL A 322 2.33 9.17 3.69
CA VAL A 322 3.03 10.31 3.10
C VAL A 322 2.36 11.59 3.56
N THR A 323 3.12 12.50 4.16
CA THR A 323 2.65 13.81 4.64
C THR A 323 3.29 14.93 3.85
N ASP A 324 2.48 15.85 3.35
CA ASP A 324 2.91 16.99 2.55
C ASP A 324 3.28 18.21 3.42
N SER A 325 3.81 19.28 2.82
CA SER A 325 4.29 20.47 3.56
C SER A 325 3.19 21.29 4.25
N LYS A 326 1.91 20.98 3.98
CA LYS A 326 0.75 21.57 4.66
C LYS A 326 0.17 20.64 5.73
N GLY A 327 0.77 19.46 5.94
CA GLY A 327 0.34 18.47 6.93
C GLY A 327 -0.76 17.54 6.42
N THR A 328 -1.08 17.56 5.12
CA THR A 328 -2.05 16.62 4.54
C THR A 328 -1.40 15.26 4.40
N ALA A 329 -2.06 14.22 4.94
CA ALA A 329 -1.55 12.85 4.89
C ALA A 329 -2.38 11.97 3.92
N SER A 330 -1.68 11.12 3.18
CA SER A 330 -2.26 10.02 2.40
C SER A 330 -1.62 8.70 2.80
N GLN A 331 -2.37 7.60 2.70
CA GLN A 331 -1.92 6.27 3.12
C GLN A 331 -2.19 5.23 2.02
N SER A 332 -1.27 4.30 1.86
CA SER A 332 -1.38 3.14 0.96
C SER A 332 -0.63 1.96 1.57
N GLY A 333 -0.97 0.72 1.21
CA GLY A 333 -0.31 -0.45 1.77
C GLY A 333 -0.26 -1.63 0.82
N VAL A 334 0.58 -2.61 1.16
CA VAL A 334 0.80 -3.85 0.41
C VAL A 334 0.94 -5.02 1.37
N SER A 335 0.27 -6.13 1.06
CA SER A 335 0.38 -7.38 1.83
C SER A 335 1.62 -8.16 1.42
N ILE A 336 2.36 -8.65 2.41
CA ILE A 336 3.57 -9.47 2.24
C ILE A 336 3.38 -10.79 2.98
N THR A 337 3.64 -11.91 2.31
CA THR A 337 3.57 -13.26 2.91
C THR A 337 4.96 -13.89 2.97
N ALA A 338 5.56 -13.92 4.17
CA ALA A 338 6.74 -14.71 4.43
C ALA A 338 6.33 -16.14 4.80
N SER A 339 6.60 -17.11 3.94
CA SER A 339 6.32 -18.52 4.20
C SER A 339 7.47 -19.20 4.95
N CYS A 340 7.22 -20.40 5.47
CA CYS A 340 8.28 -21.17 6.10
C CYS A 340 9.31 -21.65 5.05
N PRO A 341 10.60 -21.70 5.42
CA PRO A 341 11.61 -22.36 4.60
C PRO A 341 11.22 -23.81 4.34
N ARG A 342 11.72 -24.37 3.24
CA ARG A 342 11.52 -25.80 2.95
C ARG A 342 12.19 -26.64 4.02
N LEU A 343 11.48 -27.66 4.53
CA LEU A 343 12.06 -28.68 5.40
C LEU A 343 13.14 -29.49 4.66
N SER A 344 14.34 -29.53 5.24
CA SER A 344 15.44 -30.41 4.86
C SER A 344 15.68 -31.41 5.98
N ILE A 345 15.73 -32.71 5.65
CA ILE A 345 15.76 -33.78 6.64
C ILE A 345 16.88 -34.74 6.28
N GLU A 346 17.72 -35.03 7.27
CA GLU A 346 18.70 -36.09 7.19
C GLU A 346 18.40 -37.16 8.25
N ALA A 347 18.70 -38.40 7.89
CA ALA A 347 18.45 -39.56 8.71
C ALA A 347 19.55 -40.60 8.41
N SER A 348 20.05 -41.23 9.47
CA SER A 348 21.04 -42.30 9.37
C SER A 348 20.82 -43.33 10.47
N GLY A 349 21.40 -44.51 10.30
CA GLY A 349 21.40 -45.58 11.29
C GLY A 349 22.78 -46.22 11.37
N ASN A 350 23.18 -46.68 12.56
CA ASN A 350 24.42 -47.41 12.77
C ASN A 350 24.24 -48.52 13.81
N PRO A 351 24.56 -49.80 13.49
CA PRO A 351 24.88 -50.32 12.15
C PRO A 351 23.66 -50.37 11.22
N THR A 352 23.87 -50.43 9.90
CA THR A 352 22.78 -50.66 8.92
C THR A 352 22.63 -52.14 8.52
N ASN A 353 23.53 -53.00 8.98
CA ASN A 353 23.45 -54.43 8.77
C ASN A 353 24.07 -55.20 9.95
N GLY A 354 23.62 -56.44 10.16
CA GLY A 354 24.16 -57.32 11.20
C GLY A 354 23.24 -58.49 11.53
N THR A 355 23.65 -59.34 12.46
CA THR A 355 22.86 -60.49 12.91
C THR A 355 21.79 -60.08 13.91
N VAL A 356 20.65 -60.78 13.89
CA VAL A 356 19.62 -60.60 14.92
C VAL A 356 20.05 -61.20 16.26
N PRO A 357 19.69 -60.57 17.40
CA PRO A 357 19.00 -59.29 17.51
C PRO A 357 19.91 -58.11 17.14
N LEU A 358 19.47 -57.30 16.16
CA LEU A 358 20.26 -56.18 15.63
C LEU A 358 19.76 -54.87 16.24
N THR A 359 20.50 -54.32 17.21
CA THR A 359 20.23 -52.99 17.76
C THR A 359 20.88 -51.91 16.89
N VAL A 360 20.04 -51.02 16.35
CA VAL A 360 20.45 -49.89 15.51
C VAL A 360 20.21 -48.59 16.26
N SER A 361 21.25 -47.75 16.34
CA SER A 361 21.12 -46.37 16.81
C SER A 361 20.82 -45.46 15.62
N PHE A 362 19.67 -44.79 15.64
CA PHE A 362 19.26 -43.86 14.60
C PHE A 362 19.63 -42.42 14.98
N GLN A 363 20.01 -41.65 13.97
CA GLN A 363 20.21 -40.21 14.09
C GLN A 363 19.36 -39.49 13.06
N GLY A 364 18.64 -38.46 13.52
CA GLY A 364 17.84 -37.58 12.67
C GLY A 364 18.28 -36.13 12.83
N SER A 365 18.13 -35.35 11.78
CA SER A 365 18.22 -33.88 11.85
C SER A 365 17.23 -33.24 10.90
N ALA A 366 16.70 -32.08 11.29
CA ALA A 366 15.82 -31.27 10.47
C ALA A 366 16.31 -29.82 10.46
N ASP A 367 16.22 -29.19 9.29
CA ASP A 367 16.50 -27.77 9.08
C ASP A 367 15.38 -27.15 8.21
N GLY A 368 15.20 -25.83 8.30
CA GLY A 368 14.07 -25.12 7.73
C GLY A 368 12.73 -25.47 8.40
N GLY A 369 11.63 -25.26 7.68
CA GLY A 369 10.27 -25.41 8.22
C GLY A 369 9.89 -24.30 9.19
N CYS A 370 8.65 -24.37 9.68
CA CYS A 370 8.19 -23.50 10.76
C CYS A 370 8.63 -24.02 12.15
N PRO A 371 8.56 -23.19 13.20
CA PRO A 371 8.82 -23.62 14.58
C PRO A 371 7.91 -24.77 15.05
N ALA A 372 8.21 -25.31 16.23
CA ALA A 372 7.50 -26.45 16.84
C ALA A 372 7.50 -27.72 15.94
N ILE A 373 8.71 -28.13 15.57
CA ILE A 373 8.96 -29.35 14.80
C ILE A 373 8.68 -30.60 15.67
N THR A 374 8.02 -31.58 15.08
CA THR A 374 7.75 -32.90 15.66
C THR A 374 8.39 -34.00 14.81
N TYR A 375 8.79 -35.09 15.47
CA TYR A 375 9.49 -36.22 14.86
C TYR A 375 8.68 -37.51 15.02
N LYS A 376 8.72 -38.35 14.00
CA LYS A 376 8.17 -39.70 14.05
C LYS A 376 9.04 -40.66 13.24
N TRP A 377 9.56 -41.67 13.90
CA TRP A 377 10.18 -42.82 13.28
C TRP A 377 9.16 -43.95 13.11
N ASP A 378 9.18 -44.58 11.94
CA ASP A 378 8.61 -45.89 11.66
C ASP A 378 9.77 -46.81 11.26
N PHE A 379 10.02 -47.88 12.02
CA PHE A 379 11.19 -48.73 11.80
C PHE A 379 10.98 -49.79 10.72
N GLY A 380 9.78 -49.89 10.14
CA GLY A 380 9.44 -50.83 9.07
C GLY A 380 9.12 -52.25 9.54
N ASP A 381 9.18 -52.51 10.85
CA ASP A 381 8.79 -53.79 11.49
C ASP A 381 7.55 -53.65 12.41
N GLY A 382 6.90 -52.48 12.36
CA GLY A 382 5.77 -52.11 13.23
C GLY A 382 6.18 -51.32 14.47
N GLY A 383 7.47 -51.23 14.80
CA GLY A 383 7.98 -50.34 15.84
C GLY A 383 7.95 -48.87 15.42
N THR A 384 7.72 -47.97 16.38
CA THR A 384 7.75 -46.51 16.15
C THR A 384 8.42 -45.78 17.32
N SER A 385 8.87 -44.54 17.07
CA SER A 385 9.37 -43.63 18.12
C SER A 385 9.06 -42.17 17.79
N SER A 386 8.91 -41.32 18.81
CA SER A 386 8.81 -39.87 18.68
C SER A 386 10.12 -39.14 19.00
N ASP A 387 11.16 -39.87 19.43
CA ASP A 387 12.46 -39.30 19.73
C ASP A 387 13.21 -38.96 18.44
N LEU A 388 14.00 -37.89 18.44
CA LEU A 388 14.82 -37.52 17.28
C LEU A 388 15.89 -38.58 16.97
N ASN A 389 16.55 -39.09 18.02
CA ASN A 389 17.65 -40.05 17.93
C ASN A 389 17.35 -41.33 18.73
N PRO A 390 16.40 -42.17 18.27
CA PRO A 390 16.03 -43.38 18.98
C PRO A 390 17.02 -44.53 18.75
N SER A 391 16.95 -45.55 19.62
CA SER A 391 17.54 -46.86 19.38
C SER A 391 16.42 -47.88 19.19
N HIS A 392 16.56 -48.78 18.21
CA HIS A 392 15.57 -49.82 17.94
C HIS A 392 16.27 -51.17 17.71
N THR A 393 15.63 -52.28 18.11
CA THR A 393 16.21 -53.62 17.96
C THR A 393 15.33 -54.51 17.08
N TYR A 394 15.88 -54.92 15.95
CA TYR A 394 15.26 -55.87 15.04
C TYR A 394 15.48 -57.31 15.53
N GLN A 395 14.38 -57.97 15.90
CA GLN A 395 14.41 -59.33 16.50
C GLN A 395 14.36 -60.45 15.46
N THR A 396 13.88 -60.17 14.25
CA THR A 396 13.72 -61.14 13.17
C THR A 396 14.58 -60.76 11.98
N ALA A 397 15.10 -61.77 11.28
CA ALA A 397 15.89 -61.53 10.08
C ALA A 397 14.98 -60.97 8.98
N GLY A 398 15.45 -59.95 8.27
CA GLY A 398 14.66 -59.23 7.28
C GLY A 398 15.38 -58.00 6.72
N SER A 399 14.78 -57.42 5.68
CA SER A 399 15.15 -56.10 5.17
C SER A 399 14.08 -55.10 5.59
N TYR A 400 14.48 -54.03 6.26
CA TYR A 400 13.59 -53.01 6.81
C TYR A 400 13.92 -51.63 6.25
N THR A 401 12.89 -50.78 6.15
CA THR A 401 13.03 -49.38 5.74
C THR A 401 12.58 -48.50 6.89
N ALA A 402 13.52 -48.03 7.69
CA ALA A 402 13.25 -47.08 8.76
C ALA A 402 13.03 -45.69 8.17
N THR A 403 11.92 -45.03 8.49
CA THR A 403 11.54 -43.72 7.94
C THR A 403 11.38 -42.70 9.05
N LEU A 404 12.16 -41.63 9.00
CA LEU A 404 11.95 -40.43 9.80
C LEU A 404 10.99 -39.50 9.07
N THR A 405 9.86 -39.18 9.70
CA THR A 405 8.95 -38.12 9.30
C THR A 405 9.11 -36.93 10.23
N VAL A 406 9.22 -35.74 9.64
CA VAL A 406 9.32 -34.48 10.36
C VAL A 406 8.15 -33.59 9.95
N THR A 407 7.47 -33.00 10.92
CA THR A 407 6.31 -32.13 10.71
C THR A 407 6.47 -30.82 11.47
N ASP A 408 6.28 -29.68 10.80
CA ASP A 408 6.31 -28.35 11.43
C ASP A 408 4.93 -27.87 11.92
N SER A 409 4.87 -26.69 12.57
CA SER A 409 3.61 -26.13 13.10
C SER A 409 2.55 -25.79 12.06
N LYS A 410 2.91 -25.65 10.77
CA LYS A 410 1.96 -25.35 9.69
C LYS A 410 1.59 -26.61 8.91
N ALA A 411 1.86 -27.79 9.47
CA ALA A 411 1.64 -29.09 8.85
C ALA A 411 2.47 -29.31 7.57
N GLY A 412 3.56 -28.56 7.40
CA GLY A 412 4.61 -28.89 6.43
C GLY A 412 5.27 -30.18 6.86
N THR A 413 5.40 -31.14 5.93
CA THR A 413 5.99 -32.45 6.20
C THR A 413 7.17 -32.74 5.29
N GLY A 414 8.14 -33.49 5.80
CA GLY A 414 9.16 -34.14 4.99
C GLY A 414 9.54 -35.49 5.58
N GLN A 415 10.21 -36.31 4.76
CA GLN A 415 10.60 -37.66 5.16
C GLN A 415 11.99 -38.03 4.64
N LYS A 416 12.69 -38.88 5.40
CA LYS A 416 13.95 -39.50 4.99
C LYS A 416 13.99 -40.96 5.44
N ALA A 417 14.41 -41.85 4.55
CA ALA A 417 14.46 -43.30 4.78
C ALA A 417 15.90 -43.80 4.97
N VAL A 418 16.05 -44.85 5.78
CA VAL A 418 17.28 -45.59 6.05
C VAL A 418 17.00 -47.08 5.87
N SER A 419 17.78 -47.76 5.01
CA SER A 419 17.65 -49.19 4.78
C SER A 419 18.47 -49.99 5.79
N ILE A 420 17.85 -51.00 6.41
CA ILE A 420 18.45 -51.89 7.41
C ILE A 420 18.36 -53.34 6.95
N SER A 421 19.43 -54.12 7.13
CA SER A 421 19.47 -55.56 6.82
C SER A 421 19.85 -56.36 8.05
N ALA A 422 18.86 -57.01 8.67
CA ALA A 422 19.09 -57.94 9.77
C ALA A 422 19.13 -59.37 9.23
N ILE A 423 20.18 -60.12 9.52
CA ILE A 423 20.35 -61.51 9.07
C ILE A 423 20.27 -62.47 10.25
N GLU A 424 19.90 -63.72 10.00
CA GLU A 424 19.97 -64.75 11.03
C GLU A 424 21.42 -65.14 11.30
N GLU A 425 21.79 -65.32 12.57
CA GLU A 425 23.09 -65.88 12.91
C GLU A 425 23.13 -67.36 12.48
N ILE A 426 24.02 -67.68 11.54
CA ILE A 426 24.25 -69.08 11.13
C ILE A 426 25.22 -69.69 12.13
N GLU A 427 24.77 -70.70 12.88
CA GLU A 427 25.63 -71.52 13.72
C GLU A 427 26.71 -72.18 12.83
N GLU A 428 27.99 -71.94 13.15
CA GLU A 428 29.11 -72.36 12.31
C GLU A 428 29.49 -73.83 12.60
N PHE A 429 29.29 -74.71 11.61
CA PHE A 429 29.61 -76.14 11.68
C PHE A 429 30.88 -76.49 10.88
N VAL A 430 31.90 -75.64 10.97
CA VAL A 430 33.17 -75.82 10.25
C VAL A 430 34.21 -76.48 11.17
N PRO A 431 34.62 -77.74 10.92
CA PRO A 431 35.69 -78.36 11.68
C PRO A 431 37.06 -77.73 11.38
N THR A 432 37.92 -77.72 12.39
CA THR A 432 39.35 -77.42 12.21
C THR A 432 40.14 -78.73 12.08
N PRO A 433 41.38 -78.72 11.56
CA PRO A 433 42.20 -79.93 11.48
C PRO A 433 42.42 -80.60 12.85
N GLU A 434 42.44 -79.81 13.92
CA GLU A 434 42.68 -80.29 15.29
C GLU A 434 41.40 -80.66 16.05
N LYS A 435 40.23 -80.18 15.60
CA LYS A 435 38.97 -80.36 16.33
C LYS A 435 37.81 -80.70 15.40
N PRO A 436 37.35 -81.97 15.38
CA PRO A 436 36.14 -82.37 14.69
C PRO A 436 34.89 -81.77 15.34
N VAL A 437 33.85 -81.58 14.55
CA VAL A 437 32.54 -81.11 15.02
C VAL A 437 31.62 -82.31 15.21
N ILE A 438 31.21 -82.61 16.44
CA ILE A 438 30.24 -83.67 16.72
C ILE A 438 28.83 -83.14 16.46
N LEU A 439 28.10 -83.81 15.56
CA LEU A 439 26.74 -83.44 15.19
C LEU A 439 25.72 -84.00 16.19
N ARG A 440 25.53 -83.29 17.29
CA ARG A 440 24.51 -83.63 18.29
C ARG A 440 23.10 -83.47 17.66
N GLY A 441 22.21 -84.43 17.92
CA GLY A 441 20.84 -84.43 17.37
C GLY A 441 20.69 -85.11 16.00
N VAL A 442 21.75 -85.68 15.44
CA VAL A 442 21.66 -86.57 14.28
C VAL A 442 21.34 -87.99 14.77
N ASN A 443 20.08 -88.38 14.59
CA ASN A 443 19.49 -89.62 15.03
C ASN A 443 19.09 -90.48 13.83
N PHE A 444 19.11 -91.79 14.03
CA PHE A 444 18.74 -92.78 13.03
C PHE A 444 17.67 -93.71 13.60
N GLU A 445 16.85 -94.29 12.73
CA GLU A 445 16.03 -95.45 13.13
C GLU A 445 16.91 -96.52 13.78
N TYR A 446 16.36 -97.19 14.79
CA TYR A 446 17.08 -98.22 15.55
C TYR A 446 17.70 -99.24 14.61
N ASP A 447 19.01 -99.42 14.75
CA ASP A 447 19.82 -100.38 13.99
C ASP A 447 19.84 -100.19 12.45
N LYS A 448 19.42 -99.02 11.97
CA LYS A 448 19.41 -98.66 10.55
C LYS A 448 20.23 -97.41 10.26
N ALA A 449 20.44 -97.16 8.96
CA ALA A 449 21.05 -95.94 8.42
C ALA A 449 19.99 -95.06 7.74
N ILE A 450 18.82 -94.93 8.38
CA ILE A 450 17.72 -94.07 7.95
C ILE A 450 17.65 -92.92 8.94
N LEU A 451 17.82 -91.68 8.47
CA LEU A 451 17.76 -90.48 9.30
C LEU A 451 16.33 -90.27 9.82
N LEU A 452 16.21 -89.89 11.10
CA LEU A 452 14.93 -89.45 11.65
C LEU A 452 14.59 -88.03 11.17
N GLN A 453 13.31 -87.72 11.05
CA GLN A 453 12.84 -86.42 10.57
C GLN A 453 13.37 -85.25 11.41
N GLU A 454 13.47 -85.43 12.73
CA GLU A 454 14.04 -84.45 13.66
C GLU A 454 15.50 -84.07 13.35
N SER A 455 16.27 -84.96 12.71
CA SER A 455 17.67 -84.70 12.34
C SER A 455 17.82 -83.76 11.15
N THR A 456 16.75 -83.51 10.40
CA THR A 456 16.80 -82.62 9.23
C THR A 456 17.12 -81.17 9.62
N GLN A 457 16.62 -80.70 10.77
CA GLN A 457 16.86 -79.31 11.23
C GLN A 457 18.35 -79.02 11.45
N ILE A 458 19.05 -79.93 12.14
CA ILE A 458 20.49 -79.77 12.36
C ILE A 458 21.28 -79.94 11.05
N LEU A 459 20.88 -80.88 10.19
CA LEU A 459 21.56 -81.11 8.92
C LEU A 459 21.37 -79.97 7.91
N ASP A 460 20.22 -79.29 7.93
CA ASP A 460 19.97 -78.09 7.12
C ASP A 460 20.89 -76.93 7.54
N ARG A 461 21.08 -76.73 8.85
CA ARG A 461 22.04 -75.73 9.37
C ARG A 461 23.48 -76.07 9.02
N VAL A 462 23.87 -77.35 9.14
CA VAL A 462 25.19 -77.82 8.72
C VAL A 462 25.41 -77.57 7.24
N ALA A 463 24.44 -77.89 6.38
CA ALA A 463 24.53 -77.65 4.94
C ALA A 463 24.70 -76.15 4.63
N ALA A 464 23.89 -75.29 5.24
CA ALA A 464 24.00 -73.84 5.09
C ALA A 464 25.38 -73.31 5.51
N SER A 465 25.91 -73.78 6.64
CA SER A 465 27.25 -73.42 7.12
C SER A 465 28.37 -73.87 6.17
N LEU A 466 28.26 -75.06 5.58
CA LEU A 466 29.25 -75.57 4.62
C LEU A 466 29.19 -74.90 3.25
N LEU A 467 28.03 -74.36 2.85
CA LEU A 467 27.85 -73.62 1.60
C LEU A 467 28.53 -72.25 1.64
N ILE A 468 28.53 -71.58 2.80
CA ILE A 468 29.23 -70.30 2.99
C ILE A 468 30.75 -70.46 3.21
N HIS A 469 31.24 -71.69 3.40
CA HIS A 469 32.67 -72.03 3.52
C HIS A 469 33.12 -72.95 2.38
N PRO A 470 33.17 -72.48 1.11
CA PRO A 470 33.42 -73.33 -0.05
C PRO A 470 34.82 -73.97 -0.11
N ASP A 471 35.78 -73.45 0.66
CA ASP A 471 37.18 -73.87 0.71
C ASP A 471 37.45 -75.09 1.60
N VAL A 472 36.46 -75.51 2.38
CA VAL A 472 36.64 -76.60 3.36
C VAL A 472 36.17 -77.93 2.77
N ASN A 473 37.06 -78.93 2.74
CA ASN A 473 36.73 -80.32 2.46
C ASN A 473 36.41 -81.05 3.77
N ILE A 474 35.37 -81.87 3.76
CA ILE A 474 34.82 -82.52 4.95
C ILE A 474 34.79 -84.03 4.78
N GLU A 475 35.25 -84.75 5.80
CA GLU A 475 34.91 -86.16 6.01
C GLU A 475 33.80 -86.27 7.06
N VAL A 476 32.70 -86.91 6.68
CA VAL A 476 31.63 -87.31 7.61
C VAL A 476 32.03 -88.64 8.25
N GLY A 477 32.32 -88.62 9.55
CA GLY A 477 32.69 -89.78 10.34
C GLY A 477 31.50 -90.35 11.11
N GLY A 478 31.21 -91.64 10.95
CA GLY A 478 30.20 -92.35 11.74
C GLY A 478 30.85 -93.22 12.81
N HIS A 479 30.25 -93.26 14.00
CA HIS A 479 30.74 -94.04 15.15
C HIS A 479 29.60 -94.82 15.81
N CYS A 480 29.93 -95.98 16.38
CA CYS A 480 29.06 -96.82 17.18
C CYS A 480 29.64 -97.00 18.59
N ASP A 481 28.85 -97.56 19.49
CA ASP A 481 29.32 -98.11 20.77
C ASP A 481 29.88 -99.52 20.59
N SER A 482 30.19 -100.18 21.71
CA SER A 482 30.65 -101.57 21.74
C SER A 482 29.55 -102.63 21.79
N ASP A 483 28.30 -102.26 21.55
CA ASP A 483 27.20 -103.23 21.51
C ASP A 483 27.14 -103.85 20.11
N GLY A 484 27.48 -105.14 19.99
CA GLY A 484 27.48 -105.87 18.72
C GLY A 484 28.84 -106.50 18.39
N SER A 485 29.09 -106.74 17.10
CA SER A 485 30.42 -107.18 16.63
C SER A 485 31.11 -106.03 15.90
N ASP A 486 32.43 -105.95 15.99
CA ASP A 486 33.24 -104.91 15.32
C ASP A 486 32.91 -104.80 13.83
N ALA A 487 32.75 -105.94 13.16
CA ALA A 487 32.41 -106.00 11.73
C ALA A 487 31.01 -105.44 11.43
N TYR A 488 30.06 -105.62 12.36
CA TYR A 488 28.72 -105.06 12.27
C TYR A 488 28.75 -103.55 12.49
N ASN A 489 29.39 -103.10 13.56
CA ASN A 489 29.47 -101.70 13.96
C ASN A 489 30.23 -100.86 12.93
N LEU A 490 31.28 -101.41 12.31
CA LEU A 490 31.97 -100.76 11.20
C LEU A 490 31.05 -100.55 9.98
N LYS A 491 30.26 -101.55 9.58
CA LYS A 491 29.32 -101.44 8.45
C LYS A 491 28.15 -100.50 8.76
N LEU A 492 27.62 -100.53 9.97
CA LEU A 492 26.50 -99.69 10.37
C LEU A 492 26.93 -98.21 10.40
N SER A 493 28.06 -97.92 11.05
CA SER A 493 28.61 -96.55 11.12
C SER A 493 28.95 -95.98 9.75
N ASP A 494 29.49 -96.80 8.82
CA ASP A 494 29.78 -96.37 7.45
C ASP A 494 28.53 -95.98 6.67
N ARG A 495 27.47 -96.80 6.75
CA ARG A 495 26.18 -96.48 6.11
C ARG A 495 25.55 -95.22 6.70
N ARG A 496 25.66 -95.00 8.02
CA ARG A 496 25.16 -93.79 8.69
C ARG A 496 25.93 -92.53 8.26
N ALA A 497 27.25 -92.61 8.20
CA ALA A 497 28.08 -91.54 7.66
C ALA A 497 27.73 -91.20 6.21
N LYS A 498 27.50 -92.23 5.38
CA LYS A 498 27.06 -92.07 4.00
C LYS A 498 25.69 -91.40 3.89
N ALA A 499 24.72 -91.79 4.73
CA ALA A 499 23.38 -91.19 4.73
C ALA A 499 23.42 -89.68 5.04
N VAL A 500 24.23 -89.27 6.03
CA VAL A 500 24.44 -87.84 6.33
C VAL A 500 25.13 -87.12 5.18
N ARG A 501 26.18 -87.71 4.60
CA ARG A 501 26.86 -87.16 3.43
C ARG A 501 25.90 -86.94 2.25
N ASP A 502 25.09 -87.95 1.92
CA ASP A 502 24.14 -87.87 0.82
C ASP A 502 23.06 -86.79 1.07
N TYR A 503 22.61 -86.63 2.31
CA TYR A 503 21.71 -85.54 2.69
C TYR A 503 22.33 -84.15 2.47
N LEU A 504 23.59 -83.95 2.86
CA LEU A 504 24.28 -82.68 2.62
C LEU A 504 24.47 -82.38 1.13
N ILE A 505 24.67 -83.41 0.30
CA ILE A 505 24.71 -83.29 -1.17
C ILE A 505 23.35 -82.86 -1.71
N GLU A 506 22.26 -83.46 -1.21
CA GLU A 506 20.89 -83.08 -1.58
C GLU A 506 20.59 -81.61 -1.24
N LYS A 507 21.18 -81.10 -0.16
CA LYS A 507 21.10 -79.69 0.26
C LYS A 507 22.07 -78.75 -0.47
N GLY A 508 22.80 -79.25 -1.46
CA GLY A 508 23.60 -78.46 -2.39
C GLY A 508 25.10 -78.40 -2.08
N VAL A 509 25.59 -79.05 -1.03
CA VAL A 509 27.03 -79.11 -0.76
C VAL A 509 27.71 -79.97 -1.84
N PRO A 510 28.74 -79.48 -2.56
CA PRO A 510 29.36 -80.23 -3.65
C PRO A 510 29.88 -81.61 -3.21
N ALA A 511 29.47 -82.67 -3.93
CA ALA A 511 29.89 -84.05 -3.63
C ALA A 511 31.42 -84.23 -3.65
N THR A 512 32.14 -83.42 -4.43
CA THR A 512 33.62 -83.43 -4.49
C THR A 512 34.28 -82.98 -3.18
N ARG A 513 33.57 -82.21 -2.35
CA ARG A 513 34.05 -81.72 -1.05
C ARG A 513 33.78 -82.68 0.10
N LEU A 514 32.99 -83.73 -0.12
CA LEU A 514 32.47 -84.59 0.92
C LEU A 514 32.95 -86.04 0.77
N THR A 515 33.59 -86.56 1.81
CA THR A 515 33.81 -88.01 1.97
C THR A 515 33.03 -88.53 3.18
N SER A 516 32.83 -89.84 3.25
CA SER A 516 32.18 -90.49 4.39
C SER A 516 33.00 -91.71 4.81
N ARG A 517 33.10 -91.94 6.12
CA ARG A 517 33.83 -93.09 6.68
C ARG A 517 33.17 -93.61 7.96
N GLY A 518 32.94 -94.91 8.01
CA GLY A 518 32.62 -95.61 9.27
C GLY A 518 33.87 -95.89 10.09
N TYR A 519 33.81 -95.58 11.39
CA TYR A 519 34.85 -95.85 12.37
C TYR A 519 34.49 -97.00 13.31
N GLY A 520 33.25 -97.49 13.28
CA GLY A 520 32.76 -98.47 14.24
C GLY A 520 33.03 -97.98 15.67
N GLU A 521 33.81 -98.76 16.40
CA GLU A 521 34.13 -98.53 17.83
C GLU A 521 35.55 -97.96 18.04
N SER A 522 36.30 -97.70 16.95
CA SER A 522 37.75 -97.47 17.01
C SER A 522 38.19 -96.14 17.67
N ALA A 523 37.26 -95.27 18.01
CA ALA A 523 37.53 -93.96 18.62
C ALA A 523 36.42 -93.57 19.62
N PRO A 524 36.32 -94.27 20.77
CA PRO A 524 35.37 -93.91 21.82
C PRO A 524 35.82 -92.59 22.46
N ILE A 525 34.85 -91.72 22.72
CA ILE A 525 35.03 -90.46 23.44
C ILE A 525 34.63 -90.57 24.91
N GLU A 526 33.90 -91.63 25.26
CA GLU A 526 33.43 -91.94 26.61
C GLU A 526 33.53 -93.46 26.88
N ASP A 527 33.37 -93.85 28.15
CA ASP A 527 33.44 -95.25 28.57
C ASP A 527 32.20 -96.06 28.14
N ASN A 528 32.41 -97.06 27.26
CA ASN A 528 31.37 -97.99 26.80
C ASN A 528 30.80 -98.89 27.92
N ALA A 529 31.40 -98.95 29.10
CA ALA A 529 30.84 -99.68 30.23
C ALA A 529 29.50 -99.06 30.71
N THR A 530 29.30 -97.77 30.49
CA THR A 530 28.10 -97.03 30.92
C THR A 530 27.11 -96.82 29.77
N ALA A 531 25.81 -96.78 30.08
CA ALA A 531 24.78 -96.52 29.07
C ALA A 531 24.96 -95.12 28.43
N ASP A 532 25.36 -94.13 29.24
CA ASP A 532 25.61 -92.76 28.78
C ASP A 532 26.86 -92.69 27.90
N GLY A 533 27.94 -93.41 28.25
CA GLY A 533 29.13 -93.45 27.42
C GLY A 533 28.90 -94.18 26.09
N ARG A 534 28.12 -95.26 26.07
CA ARG A 534 27.66 -95.87 24.81
C ARG A 534 26.83 -94.88 23.98
N ALA A 535 25.93 -94.12 24.60
CA ALA A 535 25.15 -93.11 23.90
C ALA A 535 26.01 -91.99 23.30
N ALA A 536 27.04 -91.53 24.00
CA ALA A 536 27.99 -90.53 23.49
C ALA A 536 28.86 -91.07 22.33
N ASN A 537 29.24 -92.36 22.39
CA ASN A 537 30.04 -93.00 21.35
C ASN A 537 29.26 -93.22 20.05
N ARG A 538 27.93 -93.45 20.12
CA ARG A 538 27.03 -93.46 18.97
C ARG A 538 26.81 -92.05 18.41
N ARG A 539 27.69 -91.60 17.53
CA ARG A 539 27.68 -90.23 17.00
C ARG A 539 28.04 -90.13 15.52
N VAL A 540 27.74 -88.97 14.95
CA VAL A 540 28.30 -88.51 13.68
C VAL A 540 29.17 -87.29 13.95
N GLU A 541 30.30 -87.18 13.27
CA GLU A 541 31.19 -86.03 13.36
C GLU A 541 31.63 -85.55 11.97
N LEU A 542 31.99 -84.27 11.86
CA LEU A 542 32.60 -83.68 10.69
C LEU A 542 34.09 -83.45 10.98
N LYS A 543 34.95 -83.91 10.08
CA LYS A 543 36.40 -83.69 10.11
C LYS A 543 36.81 -82.85 8.92
N ARG A 544 37.71 -81.88 9.12
CA ARG A 544 38.35 -81.18 8.00
C ARG A 544 39.36 -82.11 7.35
N ARG A 545 39.37 -82.15 6.02
CA ARG A 545 40.26 -82.98 5.22
C ARG A 545 41.40 -82.18 4.59
#